data_AF-A0A953RSQ8-F1
#
_entry.id   AF-A0A953RSQ8-F1
#
_cell.length_a   1.000
_cell.length_b   1.000
_cell.length_c   1.000
_cell.angle_alpha   90.00
_cell.angle_beta   90.00
_cell.angle_gamma   90.00
#
_symmetry.space_group_name_H-M   'P 1'
#
loop_
_entity.id
_entity.type
_entity.pdbx_description
1 polymer ?
#
loop_
_entity_poly.entity_id
_entity_poly.type
_entity_poly.pdbx_seq_one_letter_code
_entity_poly.pdbx_strand_id
1 'polypeptide(L)'
;MKTKYLPLGTEIWHSAVVMFLRSIHRKKDGKDHRYFSIVENHRLASNKTVQRTVVYLGEINDEQQAAWRKTLAVFDEEQQEYANLSLFPDDREIPADAVDSLQVKVSGLELRRPRVFGSCWLGCELWRHLGLHEFWDSRLAGSREEVAWEKVLQLLVVNRLLDPGSEFRVHRQWYLSTAMDALLGTDFAVAEKDRWYRCLDRVLEHKQELFLWLRQKWADLFHAEFEVLLYDLTSTYFEGAMEENPKAKYGHSRDKRTDCLQVVIALVITTDGFPLAYEVMDGNTSDRATLRGFLDKIEKTYGKAKRMWVMDRGIPSEAILREMRDPAREIFYLVGTPKGKIQQYEKKWLDLPWQDRRSSCDWTIYKYGMKTIAGRGFMRRDKKVRTPPREVGRILCPECPKVKREAGFV
;
A
#
# COMPACT_ATOMS: atom_id res chain seq x y z
N MET A 1 -19.72 9.49 -48.68
CA MET A 1 -18.72 8.43 -48.95
C MET A 1 -18.64 7.53 -47.71
N LYS A 2 -18.39 6.22 -47.84
CA LYS A 2 -18.79 5.23 -46.80
C LYS A 2 -17.93 5.25 -45.52
N THR A 3 -18.51 5.64 -44.39
CA THR A 3 -18.00 5.30 -43.06
C THR A 3 -18.32 3.84 -42.76
N LYS A 4 -17.33 2.95 -42.74
CA LYS A 4 -17.52 1.55 -42.32
C LYS A 4 -17.65 1.50 -40.80
N TYR A 5 -18.87 1.40 -40.30
CA TYR A 5 -19.09 0.90 -38.95
C TYR A 5 -18.72 -0.59 -38.90
N LEU A 6 -17.77 -0.94 -38.04
CA LEU A 6 -17.52 -2.33 -37.65
C LEU A 6 -18.66 -2.78 -36.73
N PRO A 7 -19.32 -3.92 -36.99
CA PRO A 7 -20.32 -4.45 -36.09
C PRO A 7 -19.62 -5.13 -34.92
N LEU A 8 -19.35 -4.38 -33.84
CA LEU A 8 -19.05 -4.96 -32.52
C LEU A 8 -20.34 -5.46 -31.87
N GLY A 9 -21.03 -6.36 -32.58
CA GLY A 9 -22.05 -7.24 -32.04
C GLY A 9 -21.38 -8.36 -31.24
N THR A 10 -20.70 -7.99 -30.16
CA THR A 10 -20.31 -8.94 -29.11
C THR A 10 -21.31 -8.73 -27.98
N GLU A 11 -22.40 -9.49 -28.03
CA GLU A 11 -23.23 -9.66 -26.84
C GLU A 11 -22.33 -10.24 -25.75
N ILE A 12 -21.88 -9.38 -24.83
CA ILE A 12 -21.22 -9.82 -23.62
C ILE A 12 -22.33 -10.43 -22.77
N TRP A 13 -22.55 -11.72 -22.97
CA TRP A 13 -23.37 -12.56 -22.11
C TRP A 13 -22.79 -12.47 -20.70
N HIS A 14 -23.28 -11.49 -19.93
CA HIS A 14 -23.27 -11.51 -18.48
C HIS A 14 -24.19 -12.65 -18.07
N SER A 15 -23.69 -13.88 -18.25
CA SER A 15 -24.22 -15.06 -17.58
C SER A 15 -24.24 -14.71 -16.10
N ALA A 16 -25.44 -14.42 -15.57
CA ALA A 16 -25.61 -14.21 -14.14
C ALA A 16 -25.01 -15.43 -13.44
N VAL A 17 -23.90 -15.21 -12.72
CA VAL A 17 -23.17 -16.29 -12.07
C VAL A 17 -23.98 -16.72 -10.85
N VAL A 18 -24.85 -17.71 -11.06
CA VAL A 18 -25.70 -18.25 -10.00
C VAL A 18 -24.81 -18.98 -9.01
N MET A 19 -24.57 -18.33 -7.87
CA MET A 19 -23.95 -18.91 -6.69
C MET A 19 -25.01 -19.54 -5.81
N PHE A 20 -24.75 -20.74 -5.28
CA PHE A 20 -25.66 -21.42 -4.36
C PHE A 20 -24.91 -22.30 -3.37
N LEU A 21 -25.59 -22.65 -2.28
CA LEU A 21 -25.07 -23.56 -1.26
C LEU A 21 -25.25 -25.02 -1.72
N ARG A 22 -24.16 -25.74 -1.89
CA ARG A 22 -24.14 -27.18 -2.17
C ARG A 22 -23.74 -27.94 -0.90
N SER A 23 -24.49 -29.00 -0.56
CA SER A 23 -24.09 -29.97 0.46
C SER A 23 -23.64 -31.29 -0.15
N ILE A 24 -22.61 -31.92 0.41
CA ILE A 24 -22.14 -33.26 0.07
C ILE A 24 -22.18 -34.11 1.34
N HIS A 25 -22.89 -35.23 1.29
CA HIS A 25 -22.90 -36.23 2.36
C HIS A 25 -21.74 -37.21 2.15
N ARG A 26 -21.04 -37.55 3.22
CA ARG A 26 -19.93 -38.50 3.20
C ARG A 26 -19.99 -39.37 4.45
N LYS A 27 -20.28 -40.65 4.25
CA LYS A 27 -20.14 -41.65 5.32
C LYS A 27 -18.66 -41.92 5.61
N LYS A 28 -18.25 -41.77 6.86
CA LYS A 28 -16.89 -42.05 7.35
C LYS A 28 -16.98 -42.62 8.76
N ASP A 29 -16.21 -43.66 9.07
CA ASP A 29 -16.11 -44.26 10.41
C ASP A 29 -17.49 -44.61 11.03
N GLY A 30 -18.44 -45.05 10.18
CA GLY A 30 -19.83 -45.37 10.55
C GLY A 30 -20.78 -44.18 10.66
N LYS A 31 -20.25 -42.96 10.81
CA LYS A 31 -21.02 -41.71 10.92
C LYS A 31 -21.26 -41.10 9.53
N ASP A 32 -22.31 -40.30 9.40
CA ASP A 32 -22.59 -39.53 8.19
C ASP A 32 -22.20 -38.07 8.43
N HIS A 33 -21.34 -37.53 7.57
CA HIS A 33 -20.80 -36.18 7.67
C HIS A 33 -21.33 -35.32 6.52
N ARG A 34 -21.90 -34.15 6.83
CA ARG A 34 -22.45 -33.24 5.83
C ARG A 34 -21.57 -32.01 5.65
N TYR A 35 -20.87 -31.97 4.53
CA TYR A 35 -19.99 -30.86 4.16
C TYR A 35 -20.70 -29.85 3.27
N PHE A 36 -20.45 -28.57 3.50
CA PHE A 36 -21.07 -27.47 2.76
C PHE A 36 -20.04 -26.68 1.93
N SER A 37 -20.49 -26.12 0.81
CA SER A 37 -19.68 -25.27 -0.06
C SER A 37 -20.56 -24.29 -0.82
N ILE A 38 -20.09 -23.05 -0.97
CA ILE A 38 -20.65 -22.12 -1.95
C ILE A 38 -20.03 -22.49 -3.30
N VAL A 39 -20.88 -22.79 -4.28
CA VAL A 39 -20.46 -23.14 -5.64
C VAL A 39 -21.10 -22.18 -6.65
N GLU A 40 -20.39 -21.91 -7.73
CA GLU A 40 -20.87 -21.11 -8.86
C GLU A 40 -20.99 -21.97 -10.12
N ASN A 41 -22.09 -21.82 -10.86
CA ASN A 41 -22.31 -22.50 -12.13
C ASN A 41 -21.69 -21.70 -13.29
N HIS A 42 -20.74 -22.31 -14.01
CA HIS A 42 -20.19 -21.79 -15.26
C HIS A 42 -20.72 -22.56 -16.46
N ARG A 43 -21.31 -21.87 -17.43
CA ARG A 43 -21.73 -22.49 -18.71
C ARG A 43 -20.53 -22.51 -19.66
N LEU A 44 -20.11 -23.70 -20.08
CA LEU A 44 -19.05 -23.88 -21.06
C LEU A 44 -19.60 -23.68 -22.49
N ALA A 45 -18.71 -23.35 -23.43
CA ALA A 45 -19.01 -23.30 -24.86
C ALA A 45 -19.57 -24.63 -25.43
N SER A 46 -19.28 -25.76 -24.79
CA SER A 46 -19.87 -27.08 -25.09
C SER A 46 -21.31 -27.26 -24.59
N ASN A 47 -21.95 -26.18 -24.14
CA ASN A 47 -23.28 -26.14 -23.51
C ASN A 47 -23.43 -27.04 -22.26
N LYS A 48 -22.31 -27.48 -21.68
CA LYS A 48 -22.24 -28.16 -20.37
C LYS A 48 -22.10 -27.13 -19.25
N THR A 49 -22.60 -27.44 -18.06
CA THR A 49 -22.36 -26.62 -16.86
C THR A 49 -21.27 -27.27 -16.02
N VAL A 50 -20.28 -26.49 -15.58
CA VAL A 50 -19.28 -26.89 -14.60
C VAL A 50 -19.48 -26.08 -13.32
N GLN A 51 -19.40 -26.74 -12.17
CA GLN A 51 -19.41 -26.07 -10.87
C GLN A 51 -17.99 -25.75 -10.44
N ARG A 52 -17.72 -24.49 -10.13
CA ARG A 52 -16.50 -24.07 -9.41
C ARG A 52 -16.85 -23.87 -7.94
N THR A 53 -16.08 -24.46 -7.03
CA THR A 53 -16.17 -24.14 -5.61
C THR A 53 -15.62 -22.74 -5.38
N VAL A 54 -16.44 -21.85 -4.83
CA VAL A 54 -16.07 -20.48 -4.46
C VAL A 54 -15.48 -20.49 -3.04
N VAL A 55 -16.18 -21.13 -2.10
CA VAL A 55 -15.75 -21.30 -0.70
C VAL A 55 -16.14 -22.69 -0.22
N TYR A 56 -15.20 -23.41 0.39
CA TYR A 56 -15.49 -24.62 1.18
C TYR A 56 -15.79 -24.21 2.62
N LEU A 57 -17.00 -24.49 3.11
CA LEU A 57 -17.46 -24.06 4.44
C LEU A 57 -17.19 -25.10 5.52
N GLY A 58 -16.67 -26.28 5.16
CA GLY A 58 -16.41 -27.36 6.10
C GLY A 58 -17.66 -28.15 6.48
N GLU A 59 -17.60 -28.77 7.65
CA GLU A 59 -18.70 -29.48 8.30
C GLU A 59 -19.37 -28.52 9.27
N ILE A 60 -20.69 -28.40 9.20
CA ILE A 60 -21.48 -27.69 10.21
C ILE A 60 -21.99 -28.78 11.15
N ASN A 61 -21.51 -28.78 12.40
CA ASN A 61 -21.99 -29.72 13.41
C ASN A 61 -23.33 -29.26 14.02
N ASP A 62 -23.99 -30.15 14.78
CA ASP A 62 -25.33 -29.87 15.32
C ASP A 62 -25.35 -28.66 16.27
N GLU A 63 -24.26 -28.41 17.02
CA GLU A 63 -24.10 -27.25 17.90
C GLU A 63 -23.98 -25.93 17.12
N GLN A 64 -23.18 -25.90 16.06
CA GLN A 64 -23.06 -24.76 15.15
C GLN A 64 -24.38 -24.49 14.42
N GLN A 65 -25.08 -25.55 14.00
CA GLN A 65 -26.41 -25.44 13.40
C GLN A 65 -27.43 -24.86 14.39
N ALA A 66 -27.41 -25.30 15.65
CA ALA A 66 -28.26 -24.76 16.71
C ALA A 66 -27.92 -23.30 17.06
N ALA A 67 -26.64 -22.92 17.04
CA ALA A 67 -26.20 -21.54 17.24
C ALA A 67 -26.65 -20.63 16.09
N TRP A 68 -26.39 -21.03 14.83
CA TRP A 68 -26.75 -20.24 13.65
C TRP A 68 -28.27 -20.04 13.52
N ARG A 69 -29.08 -21.05 13.90
CA ARG A 69 -30.54 -20.93 13.99
C ARG A 69 -31.02 -19.82 14.92
N LYS A 70 -30.24 -19.46 15.96
CA LYS A 70 -30.59 -18.42 16.94
C LYS A 70 -30.03 -17.02 16.63
N THR A 71 -29.22 -16.88 15.58
CA THR A 71 -28.45 -15.64 15.31
C THR A 71 -29.09 -14.75 14.24
N LEU A 72 -30.35 -15.01 13.85
CA LEU A 72 -31.01 -14.32 12.75
C LEU A 72 -32.21 -13.51 13.24
N ALA A 73 -31.99 -12.20 13.35
CA ALA A 73 -33.05 -11.22 13.52
C ALA A 73 -33.81 -11.05 12.20
N VAL A 74 -35.10 -11.35 12.23
CA VAL A 74 -36.05 -11.11 11.13
C VAL A 74 -36.81 -9.82 11.45
N PHE A 75 -36.94 -8.94 10.46
CA PHE A 75 -37.76 -7.74 10.58
C PHE A 75 -39.23 -8.10 10.31
N ASP A 76 -40.09 -7.82 11.27
CA ASP A 76 -41.54 -7.92 11.12
C ASP A 76 -42.06 -6.61 10.49
N GLU A 77 -42.58 -6.68 9.26
CA GLU A 77 -43.10 -5.49 8.56
C GLU A 77 -44.40 -4.95 9.17
N GLU A 78 -45.20 -5.77 9.87
CA GLU A 78 -46.43 -5.33 10.52
C GLU A 78 -46.15 -4.66 11.87
N GLN A 79 -45.21 -5.21 12.65
CA GLN A 79 -44.84 -4.67 13.97
C GLN A 79 -43.71 -3.63 13.92
N GLN A 80 -43.00 -3.52 12.79
CA GLN A 80 -41.82 -2.64 12.59
C GLN A 80 -40.67 -2.92 13.58
N GLU A 81 -40.57 -4.15 14.10
CA GLU A 81 -39.57 -4.58 15.07
C GLU A 81 -38.77 -5.79 14.58
N TYR A 82 -37.63 -6.06 15.23
CA TYR A 82 -36.79 -7.23 14.93
C TYR A 82 -37.03 -8.36 15.93
N ALA A 83 -37.48 -9.51 15.45
CA ALA A 83 -37.65 -10.73 16.23
C ALA A 83 -36.55 -11.76 15.89
N ASN A 84 -36.02 -12.48 16.88
CA ASN A 84 -35.10 -13.59 16.61
C ASN A 84 -35.90 -14.85 16.26
N LEU A 85 -35.84 -15.29 15.00
CA LEU A 85 -36.61 -16.44 14.52
C LEU A 85 -35.71 -17.60 14.11
N SER A 86 -36.12 -18.82 14.46
CA SER A 86 -35.42 -20.04 14.04
C SER A 86 -35.80 -20.41 12.61
N LEU A 87 -34.87 -20.24 11.67
CA LEU A 87 -35.11 -20.51 10.26
C LEU A 87 -34.83 -21.98 9.89
N PHE A 88 -35.80 -22.60 9.21
CA PHE A 88 -35.73 -23.96 8.68
C PHE A 88 -35.91 -23.95 7.15
N PRO A 89 -35.26 -24.85 6.40
CA PRO A 89 -35.58 -25.04 4.98
C PRO A 89 -37.04 -25.48 4.76
N ASP A 90 -37.64 -25.07 3.64
CA ASP A 90 -38.95 -25.54 3.17
C ASP A 90 -38.98 -27.05 2.82
N ASP A 91 -37.82 -27.69 2.67
CA ASP A 91 -37.68 -29.14 2.47
C ASP A 91 -37.73 -29.99 3.75
N ARG A 92 -38.00 -29.38 4.92
CA ARG A 92 -37.96 -30.02 6.24
C ARG A 92 -39.08 -29.58 7.16
N GLU A 93 -39.59 -30.50 7.97
CA GLU A 93 -40.45 -30.19 9.11
C GLU A 93 -39.71 -29.37 10.16
N ILE A 94 -40.43 -28.44 10.80
CA ILE A 94 -39.98 -27.70 11.98
C ILE A 94 -40.05 -28.66 13.19
N PRO A 95 -38.99 -28.81 13.99
CA PRO A 95 -39.02 -29.59 15.24
C PRO A 95 -40.08 -29.06 16.20
N ALA A 96 -40.80 -29.96 16.88
CA ALA A 96 -41.91 -29.60 17.77
C ALA A 96 -41.50 -28.78 19.02
N ASP A 97 -40.19 -28.77 19.34
CA ASP A 97 -39.57 -27.98 20.41
C ASP A 97 -39.06 -26.61 19.93
N ALA A 98 -39.14 -26.31 18.64
CA ALA A 98 -38.66 -25.06 18.06
C ALA A 98 -39.71 -23.95 18.20
N VAL A 99 -39.47 -23.03 19.14
CA VAL A 99 -40.26 -21.80 19.34
C VAL A 99 -39.88 -20.77 18.26
N ASP A 100 -40.80 -19.87 17.92
CA ASP A 100 -40.59 -18.73 17.01
C ASP A 100 -39.89 -19.11 15.70
N SER A 101 -40.49 -20.05 14.96
CA SER A 101 -39.84 -20.74 13.83
C SER A 101 -40.54 -20.51 12.49
N LEU A 102 -39.75 -20.35 11.43
CA LEU A 102 -40.23 -20.16 10.05
C LEU A 102 -39.57 -21.12 9.07
N GLN A 103 -40.37 -21.63 8.12
CA GLN A 103 -39.85 -22.28 6.92
C GLN A 103 -39.48 -21.24 5.86
N VAL A 104 -38.29 -21.38 5.30
CA VAL A 104 -37.70 -20.49 4.30
C VAL A 104 -37.52 -21.26 3.00
N LYS A 105 -38.07 -20.73 1.91
CA LYS A 105 -37.93 -21.29 0.58
C LYS A 105 -36.51 -21.14 0.05
N VAL A 106 -35.65 -22.12 0.33
CA VAL A 106 -34.21 -22.07 -0.01
C VAL A 106 -34.01 -22.00 -1.52
N SER A 107 -34.90 -22.64 -2.28
CA SER A 107 -34.95 -22.58 -3.75
C SER A 107 -35.25 -21.19 -4.32
N GLY A 108 -35.76 -20.25 -3.50
CA GLY A 108 -36.02 -18.86 -3.87
C GLY A 108 -34.95 -17.87 -3.40
N LEU A 109 -33.86 -18.34 -2.77
CA LEU A 109 -32.80 -17.47 -2.26
C LEU A 109 -31.96 -16.89 -3.41
N GLU A 110 -31.95 -15.56 -3.52
CA GLU A 110 -31.24 -14.82 -4.57
C GLU A 110 -30.17 -13.89 -3.96
N LEU A 111 -28.92 -14.03 -4.42
CA LEU A 111 -27.84 -13.15 -3.99
C LEU A 111 -27.89 -11.81 -4.75
N ARG A 112 -28.55 -10.81 -4.15
CA ARG A 112 -28.64 -9.44 -4.71
C ARG A 112 -27.53 -8.54 -4.17
N ARG A 113 -26.92 -7.76 -5.06
CA ARG A 113 -25.85 -6.77 -4.75
C ARG A 113 -24.73 -7.34 -3.87
N PRO A 114 -23.99 -8.39 -4.30
CA PRO A 114 -22.81 -8.85 -3.56
C PRO A 114 -21.76 -7.73 -3.48
N ARG A 115 -21.20 -7.51 -2.28
CA ARG A 115 -20.21 -6.45 -2.01
C ARG A 115 -18.98 -7.00 -1.32
N VAL A 116 -17.82 -6.44 -1.64
CA VAL A 116 -16.56 -6.77 -0.98
C VAL A 116 -16.54 -6.17 0.43
N PHE A 117 -16.49 -7.03 1.44
CA PHE A 117 -16.44 -6.63 2.86
C PHE A 117 -15.06 -6.86 3.50
N GLY A 118 -14.54 -8.09 3.48
CA GLY A 118 -13.42 -8.48 4.35
C GLY A 118 -12.11 -7.69 4.16
N SER A 119 -11.72 -7.38 2.93
CA SER A 119 -10.53 -6.54 2.67
C SER A 119 -10.74 -5.08 3.05
N CYS A 120 -11.94 -4.55 2.81
CA CYS A 120 -12.35 -3.20 3.20
C CYS A 120 -12.36 -3.04 4.73
N TRP A 121 -12.92 -4.03 5.43
CA TRP A 121 -12.90 -4.12 6.89
C TRP A 121 -11.46 -4.12 7.42
N LEU A 122 -10.59 -4.97 6.88
CA LEU A 122 -9.16 -5.00 7.26
C LEU A 122 -8.46 -3.66 7.04
N GLY A 123 -8.78 -2.95 5.95
CA GLY A 123 -8.30 -1.58 5.73
C GLY A 123 -8.76 -0.61 6.83
N CYS A 124 -10.02 -0.73 7.27
CA CYS A 124 -10.56 0.07 8.37
C CYS A 124 -9.96 -0.29 9.74
N GLU A 125 -9.63 -1.57 9.98
CA GLU A 125 -8.88 -2.01 11.16
C GLU A 125 -7.46 -1.43 11.18
N LEU A 126 -6.73 -1.51 10.05
CA LEU A 126 -5.39 -0.92 9.93
C LEU A 126 -5.39 0.59 10.17
N TRP A 127 -6.39 1.31 9.65
CA TRP A 127 -6.61 2.73 9.93
C TRP A 127 -6.77 3.02 11.43
N ARG A 128 -7.56 2.20 12.14
CA ARG A 128 -7.73 2.31 13.60
C ARG A 128 -6.47 1.95 14.37
N HIS A 129 -5.76 0.88 14.00
CA HIS A 129 -4.50 0.47 14.63
C HIS A 129 -3.38 1.53 14.48
N LEU A 130 -3.33 2.23 13.35
CA LEU A 130 -2.45 3.38 13.14
C LEU A 130 -2.91 4.64 13.90
N GLY A 131 -4.04 4.59 14.62
CA GLY A 131 -4.62 5.74 15.33
C GLY A 131 -5.04 6.88 14.40
N LEU A 132 -5.28 6.60 13.12
CA LEU A 132 -5.56 7.66 12.14
C LEU A 132 -6.93 8.30 12.36
N HIS A 133 -7.91 7.54 12.85
CA HIS A 133 -9.20 8.09 13.28
C HIS A 133 -9.06 9.21 14.33
N GLU A 134 -8.42 8.94 15.47
CA GLU A 134 -8.07 9.94 16.50
C GLU A 134 -7.31 11.14 15.94
N PHE A 135 -6.29 10.88 15.10
CA PHE A 135 -5.44 11.92 14.53
C PHE A 135 -6.23 12.87 13.62
N TRP A 136 -7.12 12.34 12.79
CA TRP A 136 -7.87 13.11 11.80
C TRP A 136 -9.16 13.71 12.33
N ASP A 137 -9.86 13.04 13.24
CA ASP A 137 -11.07 13.57 13.87
C ASP A 137 -10.77 14.95 14.52
N SER A 138 -9.73 15.02 15.37
CA SER A 138 -9.36 16.28 16.03
C SER A 138 -8.88 17.39 15.09
N ARG A 139 -8.52 17.07 13.84
CA ARG A 139 -7.97 18.02 12.85
C ARG A 139 -9.00 18.44 11.80
N LEU A 140 -9.96 17.57 11.50
CA LEU A 140 -10.95 17.78 10.44
C LEU A 140 -12.38 18.02 10.98
N ALA A 141 -12.59 17.97 12.31
CA ALA A 141 -13.88 18.26 12.99
C ALA A 141 -14.42 19.71 12.82
N GLY A 142 -13.77 20.57 12.03
CA GLY A 142 -14.15 21.98 11.88
C GLY A 142 -15.39 22.29 11.04
N SER A 143 -15.97 21.30 10.33
CA SER A 143 -17.12 21.52 9.44
C SER A 143 -18.42 20.97 9.99
N ARG A 144 -19.49 21.79 10.00
CA ARG A 144 -20.89 21.35 10.22
C ARG A 144 -21.47 20.58 9.02
N GLU A 145 -20.66 19.78 8.35
CA GLU A 145 -21.07 19.00 7.19
C GLU A 145 -21.62 17.64 7.62
N GLU A 146 -22.60 17.16 6.86
CA GLU A 146 -23.33 15.91 7.11
C GLU A 146 -22.43 14.66 7.14
N VAL A 147 -21.31 14.69 6.41
CA VAL A 147 -20.31 13.62 6.39
C VAL A 147 -18.97 14.13 6.94
N ALA A 148 -18.47 13.46 7.97
CA ALA A 148 -17.15 13.73 8.54
C ALA A 148 -16.02 13.52 7.52
N TRP A 149 -15.13 14.51 7.39
CA TRP A 149 -13.96 14.46 6.51
C TRP A 149 -12.99 13.31 6.82
N GLU A 150 -12.96 12.85 8.08
CA GLU A 150 -12.18 11.67 8.49
C GLU A 150 -12.63 10.41 7.73
N LYS A 151 -13.95 10.15 7.62
CA LYS A 151 -14.52 9.03 6.85
C LYS A 151 -14.22 9.14 5.36
N VAL A 152 -14.27 10.37 4.83
CA VAL A 152 -13.93 10.68 3.43
C VAL A 152 -12.46 10.31 3.14
N LEU A 153 -11.55 10.63 4.07
CA LEU A 153 -10.13 10.29 3.96
C LEU A 153 -9.87 8.79 4.17
N GLN A 154 -10.53 8.17 5.15
CA GLN A 154 -10.45 6.74 5.40
C GLN A 154 -10.86 5.96 4.14
N LEU A 155 -11.93 6.37 3.46
CA LEU A 155 -12.36 5.78 2.19
C LEU A 155 -11.27 5.84 1.10
N LEU A 156 -10.65 7.00 0.92
CA LEU A 156 -9.59 7.20 -0.07
C LEU A 156 -8.34 6.36 0.25
N VAL A 157 -7.97 6.25 1.53
CA VAL A 157 -6.80 5.46 1.97
C VAL A 157 -7.07 3.96 1.83
N VAL A 158 -8.25 3.48 2.22
CA VAL A 158 -8.65 2.07 2.04
C VAL A 158 -8.75 1.72 0.55
N ASN A 159 -9.26 2.62 -0.31
CA ASN A 159 -9.20 2.41 -1.76
C ASN A 159 -7.75 2.31 -2.26
N ARG A 160 -6.89 3.27 -1.88
CA ARG A 160 -5.49 3.31 -2.37
C ARG A 160 -4.70 2.07 -1.98
N LEU A 161 -5.02 1.45 -0.84
CA LEU A 161 -4.44 0.20 -0.36
C LEU A 161 -4.92 -1.04 -1.15
N LEU A 162 -6.20 -1.06 -1.57
CA LEU A 162 -6.84 -2.27 -2.09
C LEU A 162 -7.00 -2.31 -3.62
N ASP A 163 -7.36 -1.18 -4.23
CA ASP A 163 -7.55 -1.03 -5.67
C ASP A 163 -7.17 0.40 -6.10
N PRO A 164 -5.86 0.74 -6.15
CA PRO A 164 -5.41 2.08 -6.48
C PRO A 164 -5.89 2.50 -7.87
N GLY A 165 -6.51 3.68 -7.95
CA GLY A 165 -7.12 4.19 -9.18
C GLY A 165 -7.20 5.70 -9.24
N SER A 166 -7.91 6.21 -10.25
CA SER A 166 -8.41 7.58 -10.20
C SER A 166 -9.58 7.66 -9.23
N GLU A 167 -9.69 8.79 -8.55
CA GLU A 167 -10.78 9.11 -7.63
C GLU A 167 -12.12 8.88 -8.33
N PHE A 168 -12.27 9.34 -9.58
CA PHE A 168 -13.49 9.12 -10.37
C PHE A 168 -13.88 7.62 -10.56
N ARG A 169 -12.92 6.69 -10.62
CA ARG A 169 -13.23 5.23 -10.62
C ARG A 169 -13.81 4.78 -9.29
N VAL A 170 -13.32 5.34 -8.18
CA VAL A 170 -13.82 5.05 -6.84
C VAL A 170 -15.30 5.44 -6.73
N HIS A 171 -15.66 6.63 -7.21
CA HIS A 171 -17.03 7.18 -7.17
C HIS A 171 -18.00 6.36 -8.01
N ARG A 172 -17.61 6.07 -9.26
CA ARG A 172 -18.51 5.44 -10.24
C ARG A 172 -18.64 3.92 -10.07
N GLN A 173 -17.64 3.25 -9.50
CA GLN A 173 -17.54 1.78 -9.56
C GLN A 173 -17.17 1.15 -8.22
N TRP A 174 -16.00 1.47 -7.67
CA TRP A 174 -15.44 0.70 -6.54
C TRP A 174 -16.23 0.89 -5.23
N TYR A 175 -16.78 2.08 -4.98
CA TYR A 175 -17.66 2.28 -3.82
C TYR A 175 -18.92 1.40 -3.88
N LEU A 176 -19.53 1.29 -5.07
CA LEU A 176 -20.77 0.52 -5.26
C LEU A 176 -20.56 -1.00 -5.18
N SER A 177 -19.34 -1.50 -5.40
CA SER A 177 -18.98 -2.92 -5.28
C SER A 177 -18.38 -3.30 -3.91
N THR A 178 -18.25 -2.34 -2.98
CA THR A 178 -17.69 -2.55 -1.63
C THR A 178 -18.72 -2.23 -0.55
N ALA A 179 -18.54 -2.78 0.64
CA ALA A 179 -19.41 -2.52 1.79
C ALA A 179 -18.92 -1.30 2.62
N MET A 180 -18.30 -0.31 1.95
CA MET A 180 -17.71 0.85 2.63
C MET A 180 -18.75 1.75 3.28
N ASP A 181 -19.96 1.82 2.74
CA ASP A 181 -21.12 2.49 3.35
C ASP A 181 -21.43 1.94 4.77
N ALA A 182 -21.49 0.61 4.88
CA ALA A 182 -21.77 -0.08 6.12
C ALA A 182 -20.58 -0.01 7.10
N LEU A 183 -19.35 -0.09 6.59
CA LEU A 183 -18.12 -0.01 7.40
C LEU A 183 -17.86 1.39 7.95
N LEU A 184 -18.22 2.44 7.21
CA LEU A 184 -18.07 3.84 7.62
C LEU A 184 -19.32 4.36 8.35
N GLY A 185 -20.46 3.64 8.33
CA GLY A 185 -21.73 4.12 8.87
C GLY A 185 -22.15 5.44 8.22
N THR A 186 -22.26 5.44 6.90
CA THR A 186 -22.58 6.62 6.07
C THR A 186 -23.18 6.17 4.73
N ASP A 187 -23.92 7.05 4.06
CA ASP A 187 -24.51 6.78 2.75
C ASP A 187 -23.53 7.07 1.58
N PHE A 188 -24.03 7.29 0.37
CA PHE A 188 -23.19 7.60 -0.80
C PHE A 188 -22.50 8.97 -0.73
N ALA A 189 -22.90 9.90 0.15
CA ALA A 189 -22.31 11.24 0.20
C ALA A 189 -20.80 11.23 0.52
N VAL A 190 -20.29 10.23 1.26
CA VAL A 190 -18.83 10.05 1.48
C VAL A 190 -18.04 9.81 0.18
N ALA A 191 -18.72 9.33 -0.86
CA ALA A 191 -18.16 9.00 -2.16
C ALA A 191 -18.48 10.05 -3.24
N GLU A 192 -18.97 11.23 -2.85
CA GLU A 192 -19.18 12.36 -3.75
C GLU A 192 -17.84 12.86 -4.31
N LYS A 193 -17.70 12.89 -5.64
CA LYS A 193 -16.43 13.17 -6.34
C LYS A 193 -15.75 14.48 -5.87
N ASP A 194 -16.54 15.53 -5.58
CA ASP A 194 -16.03 16.87 -5.27
C ASP A 194 -15.54 16.98 -3.82
N ARG A 195 -16.07 16.14 -2.91
CA ARG A 195 -15.57 16.03 -1.53
C ARG A 195 -14.14 15.50 -1.51
N TRP A 196 -13.78 14.58 -2.39
CA TRP A 196 -12.43 14.00 -2.38
C TRP A 196 -11.33 15.01 -2.67
N TYR A 197 -11.51 15.87 -3.67
CA TYR A 197 -10.55 16.95 -3.93
C TYR A 197 -10.46 17.91 -2.74
N ARG A 198 -11.61 18.37 -2.22
CA ARG A 198 -11.69 19.24 -1.02
C ARG A 198 -11.06 18.62 0.24
N CYS A 199 -11.12 17.29 0.38
CA CYS A 199 -10.51 16.54 1.47
C CYS A 199 -8.98 16.55 1.38
N LEU A 200 -8.44 16.35 0.17
CA LEU A 200 -6.98 16.35 -0.06
C LEU A 200 -6.35 17.72 0.23
N ASP A 201 -7.04 18.81 -0.09
CA ASP A 201 -6.58 20.17 0.25
C ASP A 201 -6.45 20.36 1.77
N ARG A 202 -7.45 19.93 2.55
CA ARG A 202 -7.44 19.99 4.03
C ARG A 202 -6.31 19.13 4.63
N VAL A 203 -6.07 17.96 4.06
CA VAL A 203 -5.01 17.03 4.50
C VAL A 203 -3.61 17.61 4.29
N LEU A 204 -3.42 18.46 3.28
CA LEU A 204 -2.11 19.02 2.94
C LEU A 204 -1.56 19.93 4.06
N GLU A 205 -2.42 20.66 4.76
CA GLU A 205 -2.04 21.54 5.88
C GLU A 205 -1.38 20.74 7.02
N HIS A 206 -1.90 19.54 7.30
CA HIS A 206 -1.42 18.66 8.38
C HIS A 206 -0.28 17.72 7.97
N LYS A 207 0.31 17.89 6.77
CA LYS A 207 1.37 17.01 6.23
C LYS A 207 2.51 16.75 7.24
N GLN A 208 3.04 17.78 7.88
CA GLN A 208 4.18 17.59 8.80
C GLN A 208 3.80 16.81 10.06
N GLU A 209 2.60 17.06 10.59
CA GLU A 209 2.06 16.42 11.80
C GLU A 209 1.76 14.94 11.54
N LEU A 210 1.18 14.62 10.38
CA LEU A 210 0.91 13.25 9.96
C LEU A 210 2.19 12.42 9.86
N PHE A 211 3.26 12.98 9.29
CA PHE A 211 4.54 12.29 9.18
C PHE A 211 5.20 12.06 10.56
N LEU A 212 5.08 13.01 11.48
CA LEU A 212 5.52 12.83 12.88
C LEU A 212 4.70 11.73 13.60
N TRP A 213 3.38 11.71 13.41
CA TRP A 213 2.48 10.69 13.96
C TRP A 213 2.82 9.29 13.44
N LEU A 214 2.88 9.13 12.11
CA LEU A 214 3.18 7.84 11.47
C LEU A 214 4.60 7.35 11.83
N ARG A 215 5.58 8.25 11.94
CA ARG A 215 6.92 7.92 12.44
C ARG A 215 6.87 7.39 13.88
N GLN A 216 6.06 7.99 14.75
CA GLN A 216 5.91 7.52 16.13
C GLN A 216 5.25 6.14 16.19
N LYS A 217 4.12 5.95 15.49
CA LYS A 217 3.46 4.64 15.39
C LYS A 217 4.40 3.56 14.85
N TRP A 218 5.27 3.89 13.88
CA TRP A 218 6.29 2.97 13.38
C TRP A 218 7.34 2.60 14.44
N ALA A 219 7.81 3.57 15.23
CA ALA A 219 8.72 3.32 16.35
C ALA A 219 8.07 2.49 17.47
N ASP A 220 6.80 2.75 17.79
CA ASP A 220 6.06 2.04 18.84
C ASP A 220 5.77 0.58 18.45
N LEU A 221 5.35 0.33 17.20
CA LEU A 221 4.98 -1.00 16.69
C LEU A 221 6.16 -1.91 16.37
N PHE A 222 7.29 -1.35 15.93
CA PHE A 222 8.42 -2.13 15.40
C PHE A 222 9.75 -1.88 16.13
N HIS A 223 9.77 -1.02 17.16
CA HIS A 223 10.98 -0.59 17.86
C HIS A 223 12.09 -0.10 16.91
N ALA A 224 11.67 0.59 15.84
CA ALA A 224 12.53 0.93 14.71
C ALA A 224 13.40 2.17 14.98
N GLU A 225 14.71 2.02 14.79
CA GLU A 225 15.68 3.11 14.84
C GLU A 225 16.08 3.55 13.42
N PHE A 226 16.13 4.86 13.18
CA PHE A 226 16.41 5.44 11.85
C PHE A 226 17.90 5.67 11.61
N GLU A 227 18.70 4.60 11.65
CA GLU A 227 20.16 4.66 11.42
C GLU A 227 20.53 4.98 9.96
N VAL A 228 19.75 4.46 8.99
CA VAL A 228 20.07 4.57 7.55
C VAL A 228 18.90 5.19 6.78
N LEU A 229 19.19 6.30 6.09
CA LEU A 229 18.23 7.04 5.27
C LEU A 229 18.63 6.95 3.80
N LEU A 230 17.68 6.60 2.94
CA LEU A 230 17.86 6.63 1.49
C LEU A 230 17.25 7.93 0.96
N TYR A 231 18.03 8.70 0.22
CA TYR A 231 17.59 9.94 -0.44
C TYR A 231 17.62 9.76 -1.95
N ASP A 232 16.46 9.95 -2.59
CA ASP A 232 16.30 9.86 -4.04
C ASP A 232 15.44 11.00 -4.60
N LEU A 233 15.58 11.24 -5.91
CA LEU A 233 14.93 12.30 -6.66
C LEU A 233 14.26 11.72 -7.91
N THR A 234 12.92 11.71 -7.89
CA THR A 234 12.10 11.34 -9.04
C THR A 234 11.42 12.57 -9.66
N SER A 235 10.85 12.41 -10.85
CA SER A 235 10.03 13.42 -11.52
C SER A 235 8.69 12.81 -11.89
N THR A 236 7.63 13.61 -11.95
CA THR A 236 6.40 13.24 -12.66
C THR A 236 5.94 14.38 -13.54
N TYR A 237 5.36 14.06 -14.69
CA TYR A 237 4.99 15.00 -15.73
C TYR A 237 3.47 15.17 -15.85
N PHE A 238 3.04 16.26 -16.49
CA PHE A 238 1.65 16.56 -16.80
C PHE A 238 1.44 16.59 -18.32
N GLU A 239 0.26 16.14 -18.77
CA GLU A 239 -0.14 16.20 -20.18
C GLU A 239 -0.98 17.43 -20.52
N GLY A 240 -1.38 18.21 -19.50
CA GLY A 240 -2.09 19.48 -19.64
C GLY A 240 -1.19 20.72 -19.48
N ALA A 241 -1.74 21.90 -19.74
CA ALA A 241 -1.02 23.18 -19.71
C ALA A 241 -0.60 23.66 -18.30
N MET A 242 -1.26 23.18 -17.25
CA MET A 242 -0.92 23.45 -15.83
C MET A 242 -0.79 24.94 -15.47
N GLU A 243 -1.59 25.80 -16.08
CA GLU A 243 -1.50 27.27 -15.97
C GLU A 243 -1.58 27.79 -14.52
N GLU A 244 -2.35 27.12 -13.67
CA GLU A 244 -2.52 27.46 -12.25
C GLU A 244 -1.47 26.83 -11.32
N ASN A 245 -0.58 25.97 -11.82
CA ASN A 245 0.45 25.32 -11.00
C ASN A 245 1.83 25.99 -11.20
N PRO A 246 2.26 26.90 -10.30
CA PRO A 246 3.53 27.61 -10.46
C PRO A 246 4.76 26.68 -10.39
N LYS A 247 4.64 25.48 -9.81
CA LYS A 247 5.73 24.48 -9.73
C LYS A 247 5.91 23.70 -11.03
N ALA A 248 4.88 23.65 -11.89
CA ALA A 248 4.96 22.99 -13.19
C ALA A 248 5.94 23.77 -14.09
N LYS A 249 7.06 23.14 -14.43
CA LYS A 249 8.14 23.71 -15.27
C LYS A 249 8.73 22.63 -16.17
N TYR A 250 9.32 23.03 -17.30
CA TYR A 250 10.13 22.12 -18.12
C TYR A 250 11.47 21.82 -17.45
N GLY A 251 11.98 20.60 -17.58
CA GLY A 251 13.22 20.18 -16.93
C GLY A 251 13.66 18.78 -17.33
N HIS A 252 14.55 18.18 -16.53
CA HIS A 252 15.13 16.87 -16.84
C HIS A 252 14.19 15.71 -16.45
N SER A 253 13.25 15.39 -17.33
CA SER A 253 12.29 14.30 -17.14
C SER A 253 12.99 12.93 -17.07
N ARG A 254 12.78 12.20 -15.96
CA ARG A 254 13.22 10.80 -15.80
C ARG A 254 12.51 9.87 -16.79
N ASP A 255 11.27 10.20 -17.15
CA ASP A 255 10.41 9.48 -18.11
C ASP A 255 10.69 9.84 -19.59
N LYS A 256 11.67 10.72 -19.84
CA LYS A 256 12.04 11.25 -21.17
C LYS A 256 10.95 12.09 -21.85
N ARG A 257 9.95 12.58 -21.09
CA ARG A 257 8.94 13.54 -21.54
C ARG A 257 9.45 14.98 -21.42
N THR A 258 10.44 15.35 -22.23
CA THR A 258 10.97 16.74 -22.27
C THR A 258 9.99 17.73 -22.92
N ASP A 259 8.97 17.22 -23.60
CA ASP A 259 7.81 17.93 -24.15
C ASP A 259 6.78 18.34 -23.07
N CYS A 260 6.88 17.80 -21.85
CA CYS A 260 5.92 18.05 -20.78
C CYS A 260 6.46 18.96 -19.67
N LEU A 261 5.56 19.75 -19.10
CA LEU A 261 5.76 20.33 -17.78
C LEU A 261 5.83 19.20 -16.74
N GLN A 262 6.66 19.38 -15.71
CA GLN A 262 6.85 18.39 -14.66
C GLN A 262 7.00 19.06 -13.29
N VAL A 263 7.00 18.22 -12.26
CA VAL A 263 7.49 18.55 -10.91
C VAL A 263 8.52 17.51 -10.48
N VAL A 264 9.47 17.94 -9.65
CA VAL A 264 10.48 17.05 -9.05
C VAL A 264 10.02 16.67 -7.65
N ILE A 265 10.06 15.38 -7.31
CA ILE A 265 9.73 14.87 -5.99
C ILE A 265 11.00 14.33 -5.36
N ALA A 266 11.45 14.98 -4.30
CA ALA A 266 12.49 14.45 -3.42
C ALA A 266 11.84 13.57 -2.35
N LEU A 267 12.44 12.41 -2.08
CA LEU A 267 11.92 11.41 -1.15
C LEU A 267 13.03 10.94 -0.21
N VAL A 268 12.73 10.94 1.09
CA VAL A 268 13.53 10.31 2.15
C VAL A 268 12.78 9.07 2.60
N ILE A 269 13.35 7.88 2.42
CA ILE A 269 12.81 6.62 2.92
C ILE A 269 13.76 5.94 3.91
N THR A 270 13.21 5.13 4.81
CA THR A 270 13.99 4.14 5.55
C THR A 270 14.47 3.05 4.60
N THR A 271 15.40 2.22 5.07
CA THR A 271 15.80 1.02 4.34
C THR A 271 14.71 -0.04 4.20
N ASP A 272 13.58 0.05 4.92
CA ASP A 272 12.38 -0.80 4.73
C ASP A 272 11.41 -0.23 3.67
N GLY A 273 11.72 0.94 3.09
CA GLY A 273 10.86 1.63 2.13
C GLY A 273 9.84 2.58 2.77
N PHE A 274 9.88 2.78 4.09
CA PHE A 274 8.94 3.65 4.78
C PHE A 274 9.24 5.13 4.51
N PRO A 275 8.28 5.95 4.01
CA PRO A 275 8.51 7.35 3.70
C PRO A 275 8.58 8.22 4.95
N LEU A 276 9.75 8.84 5.19
CA LEU A 276 9.98 9.75 6.31
C LEU A 276 9.81 11.23 5.94
N ALA A 277 9.99 11.60 4.67
CA ALA A 277 9.60 12.90 4.16
C ALA A 277 9.54 12.86 2.63
N TYR A 278 8.71 13.71 2.05
CA TYR A 278 8.83 14.09 0.65
C TYR A 278 8.63 15.59 0.50
N GLU A 279 9.10 16.15 -0.62
CA GLU A 279 8.81 17.54 -1.01
C GLU A 279 8.58 17.62 -2.53
N VAL A 280 7.60 18.42 -2.93
CA VAL A 280 7.28 18.67 -4.33
C VAL A 280 7.88 20.01 -4.74
N MET A 281 8.81 19.94 -5.70
CA MET A 281 9.66 21.03 -6.13
C MET A 281 9.42 21.32 -7.60
N ASP A 282 9.90 22.48 -8.03
CA ASP A 282 9.64 23.01 -9.36
C ASP A 282 10.30 22.11 -10.42
N GLY A 283 9.66 21.90 -11.57
CA GLY A 283 10.09 20.93 -12.58
C GLY A 283 11.51 21.09 -13.14
N ASN A 284 12.10 22.27 -12.99
CA ASN A 284 13.48 22.60 -13.37
C ASN A 284 14.50 22.50 -12.22
N THR A 285 14.10 22.03 -11.04
CA THR A 285 14.95 21.94 -9.85
C THR A 285 16.11 20.96 -10.09
N SER A 286 17.36 21.43 -10.00
CA SER A 286 18.53 20.57 -10.16
C SER A 286 18.80 19.71 -8.93
N ASP A 287 19.17 18.44 -9.13
CA ASP A 287 19.45 17.47 -8.04
C ASP A 287 20.34 18.05 -6.92
N ARG A 288 21.36 18.83 -7.29
CA ARG A 288 22.38 19.39 -6.38
C ARG A 288 21.88 20.49 -5.45
N ALA A 289 20.79 21.17 -5.79
CA ALA A 289 20.27 22.29 -4.99
C ALA A 289 19.39 21.81 -3.81
N THR A 290 18.88 20.58 -3.90
CA THR A 290 17.82 20.07 -3.01
C THR A 290 18.33 19.58 -1.66
N LEU A 291 19.49 18.90 -1.67
CA LEU A 291 19.95 18.09 -0.55
C LEU A 291 20.15 18.90 0.75
N ARG A 292 20.72 20.11 0.71
CA ARG A 292 20.95 20.91 1.93
C ARG A 292 19.63 21.22 2.66
N GLY A 293 18.64 21.76 1.94
CA GLY A 293 17.33 22.07 2.53
C GLY A 293 16.62 20.82 3.09
N PHE A 294 16.85 19.66 2.49
CA PHE A 294 16.36 18.38 3.01
C PHE A 294 17.07 17.93 4.29
N LEU A 295 18.41 17.99 4.33
CA LEU A 295 19.18 17.69 5.55
C LEU A 295 18.67 18.56 6.71
N ASP A 296 18.55 19.87 6.47
CA ASP A 296 18.15 20.84 7.50
C ASP A 296 16.68 20.64 7.94
N LYS A 297 15.76 20.32 7.00
CA LYS A 297 14.35 19.99 7.32
C LYS A 297 14.23 18.69 8.12
N ILE A 298 15.01 17.66 7.78
CA ILE A 298 15.05 16.37 8.47
C ILE A 298 15.69 16.50 9.87
N GLU A 299 16.77 17.28 10.01
CA GLU A 299 17.35 17.62 11.33
C GLU A 299 16.35 18.39 12.20
N LYS A 300 15.67 19.41 11.65
CA LYS A 300 14.69 20.21 12.39
C LYS A 300 13.46 19.39 12.82
N THR A 301 12.98 18.49 11.97
CA THR A 301 11.75 17.72 12.22
C THR A 301 12.00 16.49 13.08
N TYR A 302 13.18 15.84 12.95
CA TYR A 302 13.45 14.54 13.56
C TYR A 302 14.72 14.51 14.43
N GLY A 303 15.36 15.65 14.70
CA GLY A 303 16.60 15.74 15.47
C GLY A 303 17.85 15.32 14.69
N LYS A 304 19.03 15.43 15.31
CA LYS A 304 20.36 15.20 14.70
C LYS A 304 20.93 13.77 14.82
N ALA A 305 20.14 12.81 15.29
CA ALA A 305 20.62 11.45 15.58
C ALA A 305 21.46 10.84 14.44
N LYS A 306 22.55 10.15 14.80
CA LYS A 306 23.60 9.61 13.91
C LYS A 306 23.01 8.84 12.71
N ARG A 307 22.89 9.53 11.57
CA ARG A 307 22.27 9.01 10.35
C ARG A 307 23.29 8.78 9.26
N MET A 308 23.26 7.60 8.66
CA MET A 308 23.92 7.30 7.40
C MET A 308 23.00 7.61 6.23
N TRP A 309 23.34 8.66 5.48
CA TRP A 309 22.64 9.05 4.27
C TRP A 309 23.20 8.32 3.05
N VAL A 310 22.39 7.46 2.43
CA VAL A 310 22.72 6.81 1.17
C VAL A 310 22.07 7.58 0.03
N MET A 311 22.87 8.00 -0.96
CA MET A 311 22.40 8.84 -2.06
C MET A 311 23.16 8.54 -3.35
N ASP A 312 22.49 8.78 -4.49
CA ASP A 312 23.09 8.49 -5.79
C ASP A 312 24.16 9.52 -6.20
N ARG A 313 25.10 9.09 -7.05
CA ARG A 313 26.34 9.84 -7.35
C ARG A 313 26.15 11.25 -7.93
N GLY A 314 24.98 11.51 -8.51
CA GLY A 314 24.65 12.77 -9.17
C GLY A 314 24.15 13.85 -8.20
N ILE A 315 23.68 13.43 -7.02
CA ILE A 315 22.93 14.26 -6.09
C ILE A 315 23.85 15.24 -5.34
N PRO A 316 24.83 14.81 -4.51
CA PRO A 316 25.60 15.77 -3.72
C PRO A 316 26.71 16.44 -4.53
N SER A 317 26.90 17.74 -4.29
CA SER A 317 28.14 18.44 -4.68
C SER A 317 29.25 18.16 -3.66
N GLU A 318 30.52 18.31 -4.04
CA GLU A 318 31.63 18.18 -3.08
C GLU A 318 31.58 19.26 -1.98
N ALA A 319 30.89 20.39 -2.21
CA ALA A 319 30.63 21.40 -1.18
C ALA A 319 29.67 20.85 -0.10
N ILE A 320 28.53 20.27 -0.50
CA ILE A 320 27.61 19.64 0.45
C ILE A 320 28.27 18.45 1.16
N LEU A 321 29.10 17.65 0.46
CA LEU A 321 29.88 16.58 1.10
C LEU A 321 30.94 17.12 2.09
N ARG A 322 31.40 18.37 1.99
CA ARG A 322 32.26 18.99 3.03
C ARG A 322 31.44 19.34 4.26
N GLU A 323 30.25 19.91 4.09
CA GLU A 323 29.32 20.22 5.19
C GLU A 323 28.84 18.95 5.91
N MET A 324 28.55 17.87 5.18
CA MET A 324 28.21 16.56 5.77
C MET A 324 29.40 15.89 6.49
N ARG A 325 30.64 16.38 6.31
CA ARG A 325 31.83 15.93 7.08
C ARG A 325 32.15 16.82 8.27
N ASP A 326 31.38 17.87 8.52
CA ASP A 326 31.52 18.69 9.72
C ASP A 326 31.15 17.83 10.96
N PRO A 327 32.10 17.60 11.90
CA PRO A 327 31.81 16.83 13.11
C PRO A 327 30.62 17.38 13.92
N ALA A 328 30.33 18.68 13.85
CA ALA A 328 29.22 19.31 14.58
C ALA A 328 27.82 18.97 14.02
N ARG A 329 27.75 18.27 12.88
CA ARG A 329 26.49 17.74 12.32
C ARG A 329 26.21 16.27 12.66
N GLU A 330 27.23 15.50 13.08
CA GLU A 330 27.13 14.03 13.31
C GLU A 330 26.52 13.22 12.13
N ILE A 331 26.70 13.72 10.90
CA ILE A 331 26.19 13.07 9.69
C ILE A 331 27.21 12.05 9.15
N PHE A 332 26.72 10.87 8.78
CA PHE A 332 27.45 9.90 7.97
C PHE A 332 26.83 9.84 6.57
N TYR A 333 27.60 9.48 5.55
CA TYR A 333 27.06 9.32 4.20
C TYR A 333 27.76 8.23 3.39
N LEU A 334 27.00 7.70 2.43
CA LEU A 334 27.46 6.79 1.39
C LEU A 334 26.98 7.32 0.04
N VAL A 335 27.93 7.65 -0.84
CA VAL A 335 27.66 8.15 -2.19
C VAL A 335 28.51 7.41 -3.21
N GLY A 336 27.92 7.06 -4.35
CA GLY A 336 28.67 6.46 -5.46
C GLY A 336 29.71 7.43 -6.04
N THR A 337 30.91 6.94 -6.38
CA THR A 337 31.96 7.81 -6.93
C THR A 337 31.59 8.34 -8.33
N PRO A 338 31.73 9.65 -8.60
CA PRO A 338 31.53 10.21 -9.95
C PRO A 338 32.49 9.59 -10.98
N LYS A 339 32.01 9.31 -12.20
CA LYS A 339 32.78 8.60 -13.26
C LYS A 339 34.15 9.24 -13.54
N GLY A 340 34.23 10.57 -13.62
CA GLY A 340 35.50 11.28 -13.85
C GLY A 340 36.51 11.11 -12.71
N LYS A 341 36.06 10.94 -11.46
CA LYS A 341 36.95 10.58 -10.34
C LYS A 341 37.37 9.12 -10.42
N ILE A 342 36.48 8.20 -10.81
CA ILE A 342 36.86 6.79 -11.02
C ILE A 342 38.06 6.72 -11.96
N GLN A 343 38.00 7.35 -13.14
CA GLN A 343 39.11 7.37 -14.11
C GLN A 343 40.42 7.96 -13.57
N GLN A 344 40.36 8.94 -12.66
CA GLN A 344 41.54 9.55 -12.03
C GLN A 344 42.22 8.64 -10.99
N TYR A 345 41.46 7.78 -10.32
CA TYR A 345 41.95 6.93 -9.22
C TYR A 345 42.01 5.44 -9.58
N GLU A 346 41.43 5.00 -10.70
CA GLU A 346 41.36 3.60 -11.15
C GLU A 346 42.73 2.91 -11.11
N LYS A 347 43.76 3.52 -11.71
CA LYS A 347 45.14 3.01 -11.63
C LYS A 347 45.63 2.85 -10.18
N LYS A 348 45.39 3.85 -9.32
CA LYS A 348 45.78 3.84 -7.91
C LYS A 348 44.97 2.86 -7.05
N TRP A 349 43.85 2.33 -7.54
CA TRP A 349 43.03 1.34 -6.83
C TRP A 349 43.31 -0.10 -7.29
N LEU A 350 43.69 -0.30 -8.55
CA LEU A 350 44.04 -1.61 -9.09
C LEU A 350 45.28 -2.20 -8.41
N ASP A 351 46.23 -1.36 -8.00
CA ASP A 351 47.48 -1.76 -7.35
C ASP A 351 47.32 -2.03 -5.83
N LEU A 352 46.13 -1.92 -5.26
CA LEU A 352 45.89 -2.13 -3.83
C LEU A 352 45.58 -3.59 -3.48
N PRO A 353 46.05 -4.10 -2.33
CA PRO A 353 45.72 -5.45 -1.89
C PRO A 353 44.24 -5.57 -1.54
N TRP A 354 43.59 -6.55 -2.15
CA TRP A 354 42.20 -6.92 -1.83
C TRP A 354 42.13 -7.61 -0.47
N GLN A 355 41.13 -7.27 0.34
CA GLN A 355 40.89 -7.91 1.63
C GLN A 355 39.58 -8.70 1.57
N ASP A 356 39.66 -10.03 1.54
CA ASP A 356 38.47 -10.83 1.73
C ASP A 356 37.90 -10.57 3.13
N ARG A 357 36.70 -9.96 3.17
CA ARG A 357 35.97 -9.64 4.39
C ARG A 357 34.64 -10.38 4.52
N ARG A 358 34.30 -11.26 3.55
CA ARG A 358 33.14 -12.17 3.61
C ARG A 358 33.14 -13.09 2.38
N SER A 359 32.95 -14.39 2.64
CA SER A 359 32.98 -15.53 1.72
C SER A 359 31.94 -15.56 0.57
N SER A 360 31.39 -14.42 0.17
CA SER A 360 30.50 -14.25 -0.98
C SER A 360 30.84 -13.04 -1.85
N CYS A 361 31.76 -12.16 -1.45
CA CYS A 361 32.14 -10.96 -2.20
C CYS A 361 33.54 -10.45 -1.79
N ASP A 362 34.43 -10.26 -2.78
CA ASP A 362 35.68 -9.52 -2.58
C ASP A 362 35.42 -8.02 -2.46
N TRP A 363 35.91 -7.39 -1.38
CA TRP A 363 35.79 -5.95 -1.14
C TRP A 363 37.15 -5.33 -0.81
N THR A 364 37.55 -4.28 -1.55
CA THR A 364 38.68 -3.44 -1.13
C THR A 364 38.17 -2.19 -0.43
N ILE A 365 38.62 -1.99 0.81
CA ILE A 365 38.35 -0.79 1.61
C ILE A 365 39.59 0.10 1.60
N TYR A 366 39.58 1.15 0.79
CA TYR A 366 40.66 2.14 0.72
C TYR A 366 40.32 3.39 1.55
N LYS A 367 41.22 3.80 2.44
CA LYS A 367 41.12 5.09 3.17
C LYS A 367 41.96 6.16 2.46
N TYR A 368 41.30 7.21 1.97
CA TYR A 368 41.94 8.41 1.44
C TYR A 368 41.56 9.63 2.29
N GLY A 369 42.38 9.94 3.29
CA GLY A 369 42.02 10.89 4.34
C GLY A 369 40.72 10.45 5.04
N MET A 370 39.72 11.34 5.09
CA MET A 370 38.39 11.06 5.64
C MET A 370 37.47 10.22 4.72
N LYS A 371 37.93 9.79 3.53
CA LYS A 371 37.09 9.06 2.57
C LYS A 371 37.39 7.56 2.59
N THR A 372 36.39 6.76 2.93
CA THR A 372 36.42 5.31 2.76
C THR A 372 35.81 4.95 1.41
N ILE A 373 36.56 4.25 0.56
CA ILE A 373 36.11 3.79 -0.76
C ILE A 373 36.00 2.27 -0.71
N ALA A 374 34.79 1.75 -0.93
CA ALA A 374 34.53 0.32 -1.04
C ALA A 374 34.29 -0.05 -2.52
N GLY A 375 35.17 -0.89 -3.06
CA GLY A 375 35.00 -1.49 -4.40
C GLY A 375 34.65 -2.96 -4.31
N ARG A 376 33.63 -3.42 -5.05
CA ARG A 376 33.28 -4.84 -5.18
C ARG A 376 33.99 -5.45 -6.38
N GLY A 377 34.75 -6.53 -6.15
CA GLY A 377 35.29 -7.36 -7.22
C GLY A 377 34.18 -8.24 -7.79
N PHE A 378 33.88 -8.10 -9.08
CA PHE A 378 33.02 -9.04 -9.81
C PHE A 378 33.88 -9.82 -10.80
N MET A 379 34.06 -11.12 -10.56
CA MET A 379 34.40 -12.01 -11.67
C MET A 379 33.29 -11.96 -12.72
N ARG A 380 33.70 -12.05 -13.98
CA ARG A 380 33.00 -11.47 -15.14
C ARG A 380 31.79 -12.29 -15.64
N ARG A 381 30.84 -12.62 -14.75
CA ARG A 381 29.56 -13.28 -15.09
C ARG A 381 28.38 -12.56 -14.40
N ASP A 382 27.35 -12.27 -15.20
CA ASP A 382 26.02 -11.76 -14.88
C ASP A 382 25.86 -10.36 -14.23
N LYS A 383 25.54 -9.38 -15.10
CA LYS A 383 25.25 -7.96 -14.79
C LYS A 383 23.92 -7.69 -14.03
N LYS A 384 23.29 -8.69 -13.40
CA LYS A 384 21.84 -8.65 -13.06
C LYS A 384 21.45 -8.56 -11.57
N VAL A 385 22.40 -8.39 -10.65
CA VAL A 385 22.13 -8.37 -9.20
C VAL A 385 22.59 -7.01 -8.60
N ARG A 386 21.78 -6.33 -7.75
CA ARG A 386 21.94 -4.89 -7.41
C ARG A 386 21.90 -4.46 -5.90
N THR A 387 23.07 -4.36 -5.25
CA THR A 387 23.42 -3.75 -3.95
C THR A 387 22.31 -3.35 -2.93
N PRO A 388 21.79 -4.14 -1.97
CA PRO A 388 20.81 -3.64 -1.00
C PRO A 388 21.53 -2.64 -0.09
N PRO A 389 21.05 -1.39 0.04
CA PRO A 389 21.76 -0.35 0.78
C PRO A 389 22.07 -0.73 2.24
N ARG A 390 21.21 -1.57 2.85
CA ARG A 390 21.35 -2.17 4.19
C ARG A 390 22.70 -2.86 4.38
N GLU A 391 23.13 -3.69 3.42
CA GLU A 391 24.34 -4.50 3.58
C GLU A 391 25.59 -3.64 3.48
N VAL A 392 25.60 -2.65 2.58
CA VAL A 392 26.74 -1.74 2.38
C VAL A 392 26.91 -0.81 3.60
N GLY A 393 25.81 -0.33 4.20
CA GLY A 393 25.87 0.47 5.43
C GLY A 393 26.49 -0.28 6.61
N ARG A 394 26.06 -1.54 6.84
CA ARG A 394 26.62 -2.41 7.89
C ARG A 394 28.10 -2.74 7.71
N ILE A 395 28.63 -2.72 6.49
CA ILE A 395 30.06 -2.97 6.21
C ILE A 395 30.92 -1.74 6.54
N LEU A 396 30.35 -0.53 6.42
CA LEU A 396 31.08 0.74 6.54
C LEU A 396 30.99 1.38 7.94
N CYS A 397 30.00 1.03 8.76
CA CYS A 397 29.90 1.46 10.17
C CYS A 397 29.76 0.25 11.11
N PRO A 398 30.88 -0.29 11.64
CA PRO A 398 30.85 -1.41 12.60
C PRO A 398 30.28 -1.05 13.97
N GLU A 399 30.17 0.25 14.29
CA GLU A 399 29.71 0.76 15.58
C GLU A 399 28.20 1.04 15.65
N CYS A 400 27.45 0.84 14.55
CA CYS A 400 25.98 0.81 14.58
C CYS A 400 25.49 -0.40 15.41
N PRO A 401 24.92 -0.22 16.61
CA PRO A 401 24.63 -1.33 17.50
C PRO A 401 23.31 -2.02 17.11
N LYS A 402 23.39 -3.32 16.86
CA LYS A 402 22.24 -4.26 16.73
C LYS A 402 21.34 -4.08 15.49
N VAL A 403 21.79 -4.56 14.34
CA VAL A 403 20.86 -5.09 13.32
C VAL A 403 21.16 -6.56 13.03
N LYS A 404 20.52 -7.45 13.81
CA LYS A 404 20.61 -8.91 13.60
C LYS A 404 19.88 -9.31 12.31
N ARG A 405 20.46 -10.33 11.65
CA ARG A 405 19.93 -11.24 10.63
C ARG A 405 18.59 -10.88 9.98
N GLU A 406 18.61 -10.65 8.67
CA GLU A 406 18.12 -11.67 7.72
C GLU A 406 18.71 -11.40 6.33
N ALA A 407 18.76 -12.45 5.48
CA ALA A 407 19.53 -12.46 4.24
C ALA A 407 18.63 -12.14 3.03
N GLY A 408 19.12 -11.27 2.14
CA GLY A 408 18.37 -10.78 0.98
C GLY A 408 19.30 -10.37 -0.16
N PHE A 409 20.02 -11.37 -0.68
CA PHE A 409 21.04 -11.37 -1.74
C PHE A 409 21.16 -10.14 -2.64
N VAL A 410 22.41 -9.67 -2.78
CA VAL A 410 23.00 -9.30 -4.08
C VAL A 410 24.43 -9.77 -4.26
#